data_AF-A0A0T6A1M9-F1
#
_entry.id   AF-A0A0T6A1M9-F1
#
_cell.length_a   1.000
_cell.length_b   1.000
_cell.length_c   1.000
_cell.angle_alpha   90.00
_cell.angle_beta   90.00
_cell.angle_gamma   90.00
#
_symmetry.space_group_name_H-M   'P 1'
#
loop_
_entity.id
_entity.type
_entity.pdbx_description
1 polymer ?
#
loop_
_entity_poly.entity_id
_entity_poly.type
_entity_poly.pdbx_seq_one_letter_code
_entity_poly.pdbx_strand_id
1 'polypeptide(L)'
;MGWRFRLAKKKGGDRGLLMEGRASPEGSREEVEFFLFIGSDYGTADVHSLRKESFALIDYFAGFLGPPASGPQPINIGELMDSEDEIPVNAFWRIREDHRAEIVAGLLKALEDQEKRDG
;
A
#
# COMPACT_ATOMS: atom_id res chain seq x y z
N MET A 1 0.22 -11.58 -7.84
CA MET A 1 -0.92 -10.99 -8.59
C MET A 1 -0.56 -9.55 -8.89
N GLY A 2 -0.80 -9.08 -10.11
CA GLY A 2 -0.53 -7.69 -10.47
C GLY A 2 -1.57 -6.74 -9.88
N TRP A 3 -1.17 -5.48 -9.69
CA TRP A 3 -2.00 -4.40 -9.19
C TRP A 3 -1.93 -3.22 -10.17
N ARG A 4 -3.05 -2.53 -10.32
CA ARG A 4 -3.15 -1.28 -11.08
C ARG A 4 -3.38 -0.12 -10.14
N PHE A 5 -2.40 0.77 -10.07
CA PHE A 5 -2.39 1.97 -9.25
C PHE A 5 -2.83 3.19 -10.05
N ARG A 6 -3.69 4.01 -9.43
CA ARG A 6 -4.03 5.37 -9.85
C ARG A 6 -3.63 6.32 -8.73
N LEU A 7 -2.46 6.94 -8.88
CA LEU A 7 -1.89 7.79 -7.84
C LEU A 7 -2.54 9.18 -7.88
N ALA A 8 -3.11 9.60 -6.74
CA ALA A 8 -3.51 10.98 -6.51
C ALA A 8 -2.30 11.82 -6.08
N LYS A 9 -1.35 11.22 -5.37
CA LYS A 9 -0.15 11.89 -4.87
C LYS A 9 1.03 10.94 -4.83
N LYS A 10 2.20 11.45 -5.24
CA LYS A 10 3.50 10.78 -5.16
C LYS A 10 4.55 11.82 -4.80
N LYS A 11 5.17 11.69 -3.63
CA LYS A 11 6.22 12.62 -3.16
C LYS A 11 7.40 11.83 -2.61
N GLY A 12 8.54 11.91 -3.28
CA GLY A 12 9.81 11.35 -2.85
C GLY A 12 10.78 12.41 -2.35
N GLY A 13 11.74 12.01 -1.51
CA GLY A 13 12.88 12.82 -1.09
C GLY A 13 13.64 12.19 0.08
N ASP A 14 14.53 12.97 0.69
CA ASP A 14 15.37 12.54 1.81
C ASP A 14 14.56 12.03 3.01
N ARG A 15 13.36 12.58 3.21
CA ARG A 15 12.47 12.21 4.33
C ARG A 15 11.61 10.97 4.10
N GLY A 16 11.51 10.47 2.87
CA GLY A 16 10.59 9.38 2.58
C GLY A 16 10.05 9.32 1.16
N LEU A 17 9.33 8.23 0.88
CA LEU A 17 8.39 8.13 -0.22
C LEU A 17 6.97 8.14 0.36
N LEU A 18 6.12 9.03 -0.12
CA LEU A 18 4.69 9.06 0.16
C LEU A 18 3.94 8.78 -1.14
N MET A 19 2.98 7.86 -1.06
CA MET A 19 2.04 7.55 -2.14
C MET A 19 0.62 7.49 -1.60
N GLU A 20 -0.30 8.06 -2.35
CA GLU A 20 -1.72 8.08 -2.02
C GLU A 20 -2.50 7.92 -3.31
N GLY A 21 -3.59 7.15 -3.26
CA GLY A 21 -4.47 6.99 -4.40
C GLY A 21 -5.34 5.77 -4.30
N ARG A 22 -5.63 5.18 -5.47
CA ARG A 22 -6.44 3.97 -5.59
C ARG A 22 -5.63 2.85 -6.21
N ALA A 23 -5.94 1.62 -5.82
CA ALA A 23 -5.38 0.43 -6.43
C ALA A 23 -6.48 -0.59 -6.72
N SER A 24 -6.35 -1.33 -7.80
CA SER A 24 -7.23 -2.47 -8.10
C SER A 24 -6.38 -3.67 -8.47
N PRO A 25 -6.72 -4.90 -8.04
CA PRO A 25 -6.12 -6.09 -8.60
C PRO A 25 -6.30 -6.11 -10.12
N GLU A 26 -5.28 -6.56 -10.87
CA GLU A 26 -5.41 -6.72 -12.32
C GLU A 26 -6.62 -7.61 -12.66
N GLY A 27 -7.48 -7.15 -13.57
CA GLY A 27 -8.73 -7.84 -13.95
C GLY A 27 -9.92 -7.61 -13.00
N SER A 28 -9.75 -6.91 -11.88
CA SER A 28 -10.83 -6.51 -10.99
C SER A 28 -11.35 -5.09 -11.29
N ARG A 29 -12.63 -4.86 -10.98
CA ARG A 29 -13.24 -3.53 -10.91
C ARG A 29 -13.24 -2.95 -9.50
N GLU A 30 -12.94 -3.78 -8.50
CA GLU A 30 -12.83 -3.34 -7.10
C GLU A 30 -11.62 -2.43 -6.93
N GLU A 31 -11.87 -1.24 -6.42
CA GLU A 31 -10.83 -0.27 -6.07
C GLU A 31 -10.69 -0.18 -4.56
N VAL A 32 -9.45 -0.15 -4.10
CA VAL A 32 -9.11 0.16 -2.71
C VAL A 32 -8.45 1.52 -2.66
N GLU A 33 -8.86 2.35 -1.71
CA GLU A 33 -8.16 3.58 -1.40
C GLU A 33 -6.98 3.26 -0.47
N PHE A 34 -5.82 3.86 -0.73
CA PHE A 34 -4.64 3.60 0.08
C PHE A 34 -3.79 4.84 0.31
N PHE A 35 -3.09 4.80 1.43
CA PHE A 35 -1.99 5.68 1.78
C PHE A 35 -0.78 4.80 2.15
N LEU A 36 0.37 5.02 1.51
CA LEU A 36 1.62 4.35 1.82
C LEU A 36 2.69 5.40 2.11
N PHE A 37 3.37 5.25 3.24
CA PHE A 37 4.54 6.04 3.58
C PHE A 37 5.72 5.14 3.92
N ILE A 38 6.87 5.43 3.33
CA ILE A 38 8.16 4.78 3.60
C ILE A 38 9.12 5.84 4.08
N GLY A 39 9.43 5.82 5.38
CA GLY A 39 10.36 6.71 6.05
C GLY A 39 11.81 6.24 5.95
N SER A 40 12.64 6.67 6.90
CA SER A 40 14.05 6.24 7.05
C SER A 40 14.17 4.78 7.46
N ASP A 41 13.40 4.40 8.47
CA ASP A 41 13.53 3.15 9.22
C ASP A 41 12.17 2.47 9.50
N TYR A 42 11.10 2.99 8.90
CA TYR A 42 9.76 2.44 9.03
C TYR A 42 8.93 2.63 7.76
N GLY A 43 7.90 1.79 7.63
CA GLY A 43 6.85 1.93 6.62
C GLY A 43 5.48 1.82 7.27
N THR A 44 4.49 2.54 6.74
CA THR A 44 3.09 2.39 7.15
C THR A 44 2.19 2.42 5.93
N ALA A 45 1.16 1.59 5.95
CA ALA A 45 0.12 1.58 4.93
C ALA A 45 -1.25 1.59 5.59
N ASP A 46 -2.12 2.49 5.13
CA ASP A 46 -3.53 2.54 5.48
C ASP A 46 -4.33 2.20 4.23
N VAL A 47 -5.17 1.18 4.31
CA VAL A 47 -6.00 0.73 3.18
C VAL A 47 -7.46 0.74 3.59
N HIS A 48 -8.28 1.41 2.78
CA HIS A 48 -9.70 1.62 3.04
C HIS A 48 -10.49 0.91 1.93
N SER A 49 -11.01 -0.28 2.25
CA SER A 49 -11.86 -1.09 1.38
C SER A 49 -12.46 -2.27 2.15
N LEU A 50 -13.06 -3.22 1.42
CA LEU A 50 -13.32 -4.56 1.90
C LEU A 50 -12.05 -5.21 2.48
N ARG A 51 -12.21 -5.98 3.56
CA ARG A 51 -11.12 -6.56 4.34
C ARG A 51 -10.22 -7.42 3.48
N LYS A 52 -10.79 -8.27 2.61
CA LYS A 52 -10.02 -9.19 1.77
C LYS A 52 -9.10 -8.44 0.80
N GLU A 53 -9.61 -7.40 0.15
CA GLU A 53 -8.89 -6.58 -0.82
C GLU A 53 -7.81 -5.74 -0.11
N SER A 54 -8.11 -5.25 1.09
CA SER A 54 -7.15 -4.52 1.93
C SER A 54 -5.96 -5.39 2.33
N PHE A 55 -6.21 -6.62 2.79
CA PHE A 55 -5.16 -7.59 3.11
C PHE A 55 -4.35 -7.96 1.86
N ALA A 56 -5.00 -8.15 0.71
CA ALA A 56 -4.31 -8.46 -0.53
C ALA A 56 -3.39 -7.32 -1.01
N LEU A 57 -3.77 -6.05 -0.81
CA LEU A 57 -2.89 -4.92 -1.13
C LEU A 57 -1.70 -4.85 -0.16
N ILE A 58 -1.93 -5.11 1.12
CA ILE A 58 -0.85 -5.17 2.13
C ILE A 58 0.14 -6.30 1.79
N ASP A 59 -0.34 -7.47 1.36
CA ASP A 59 0.51 -8.57 0.90
C ASP A 59 1.33 -8.18 -0.33
N TYR A 60 0.78 -7.38 -1.24
CA TYR A 60 1.55 -6.84 -2.36
C TYR A 60 2.69 -5.93 -1.88
N PHE A 61 2.44 -5.01 -0.95
CA PHE A 61 3.49 -4.17 -0.38
C PHE A 61 4.52 -4.99 0.41
N ALA A 62 4.10 -6.05 1.09
CA ALA A 62 4.99 -6.98 1.78
C ALA A 62 5.96 -7.69 0.83
N GLY A 63 5.64 -7.82 -0.46
CA GLY A 63 6.58 -8.30 -1.49
C GLY A 63 7.82 -7.44 -1.66
N PHE A 64 7.75 -6.15 -1.28
CA PHE A 64 8.89 -5.22 -1.30
C PHE A 64 9.48 -5.01 0.10
N LEU A 65 8.61 -4.86 1.09
CA LEU A 65 8.96 -4.45 2.45
C LEU A 65 9.31 -5.63 3.37
N GLY A 66 9.03 -6.87 2.95
CA GLY A 66 8.97 -8.03 3.81
C GLY A 66 7.68 -8.08 4.64
N PRO A 67 7.55 -9.03 5.58
CA PRO A 67 6.36 -9.12 6.42
C PRO A 67 6.22 -7.89 7.34
N PRO A 68 4.99 -7.40 7.60
CA PRO A 68 4.75 -6.36 8.58
C PRO A 68 5.33 -6.71 9.95
N ALA A 69 5.89 -5.73 10.66
CA ALA A 69 6.41 -5.90 12.02
C ALA A 69 5.28 -6.16 13.04
N SER A 70 4.10 -5.62 12.74
CA SER A 70 2.82 -6.02 13.35
C SER A 70 1.85 -6.26 12.20
N GLY A 71 1.17 -7.41 12.23
CA GLY A 71 0.29 -7.85 11.13
C GLY A 71 -0.77 -6.82 10.75
N PRO A 72 -1.38 -6.93 9.56
CA PRO A 72 -2.48 -6.07 9.14
C PRO A 72 -3.56 -6.03 10.23
N GLN A 73 -3.78 -4.86 10.82
CA GLN A 73 -4.76 -4.66 11.90
C GLN A 73 -5.99 -3.98 11.32
N PRO A 74 -7.15 -4.64 11.33
CA PRO A 74 -8.42 -3.97 11.09
C PRO A 74 -8.64 -2.91 12.18
N ILE A 75 -8.81 -1.65 11.80
CA ILE A 75 -9.13 -0.56 12.71
C ILE A 75 -10.65 -0.40 12.73
N ASN A 76 -11.28 -0.89 13.79
CA ASN A 76 -12.71 -0.68 14.00
C ASN A 76 -12.96 0.77 14.45
N ILE A 77 -13.31 1.62 13.49
CA ILE A 77 -13.78 2.99 13.75
C ILE A 77 -15.30 2.88 13.89
N GLY A 78 -15.79 2.65 15.11
CA GLY A 78 -17.19 2.32 15.39
C GLY A 78 -18.23 3.29 14.77
N GLU A 79 -19.44 2.75 14.58
CA GLU A 79 -20.67 3.36 14.00
C GLU A 79 -20.61 3.84 12.53
N LEU A 80 -19.45 3.86 11.88
CA LEU A 80 -19.27 4.36 10.50
C LEU A 80 -19.22 3.29 9.41
N MET A 81 -19.54 2.05 9.74
CA MET A 81 -19.36 0.92 8.85
C MET A 81 -20.69 0.33 8.39
N ASP A 82 -21.01 0.53 7.11
CA ASP A 82 -22.22 -0.01 6.49
C ASP A 82 -22.17 -1.54 6.33
N SER A 83 -20.99 -2.17 6.46
CA SER A 83 -20.82 -3.62 6.57
C SER A 83 -19.58 -4.01 7.40
N GLU A 84 -19.61 -5.14 8.14
CA GLU A 84 -18.46 -5.67 8.91
C GLU A 84 -17.21 -5.97 8.06
N ASP A 85 -17.39 -5.99 6.73
CA ASP A 85 -16.35 -6.30 5.77
C ASP A 85 -15.58 -5.05 5.32
N GLU A 86 -16.11 -3.83 5.46
CA GLU A 86 -15.45 -2.57 5.05
C GLU A 86 -14.61 -1.93 6.15
N ILE A 87 -13.65 -2.67 6.74
CA ILE A 87 -12.81 -2.16 7.83
C ILE A 87 -11.50 -1.61 7.24
N PRO A 88 -11.10 -0.36 7.56
CA PRO A 88 -9.75 0.12 7.26
C PRO A 88 -8.69 -0.79 7.86
N VAL A 89 -7.68 -1.15 7.09
CA VAL A 89 -6.58 -2.00 7.54
C VAL A 89 -5.29 -1.20 7.56
N ASN A 90 -4.62 -1.21 8.70
CA ASN A 90 -3.31 -0.60 8.88
C ASN A 90 -2.24 -1.69 8.91
N ALA A 91 -1.10 -1.43 8.27
CA ALA A 91 0.08 -2.27 8.38
C ALA A 91 1.31 -1.42 8.65
N PHE A 92 2.21 -1.94 9.47
CA PHE A 92 3.43 -1.27 9.88
C PHE A 92 4.64 -2.17 9.65
N TRP A 93 5.72 -1.61 9.13
CA TRP A 93 6.99 -2.28 8.87
C TRP A 93 8.13 -1.58 9.60
N ARG A 94 9.07 -2.37 10.10
CA ARG A 94 10.42 -1.88 10.42
C ARG A 94 11.29 -2.08 9.18
N ILE A 95 11.92 -1.01 8.74
CA ILE A 95 12.77 -1.00 7.55
C ILE A 95 14.19 -0.74 8.01
N ARG A 96 15.15 -1.48 7.47
CA ARG A 96 16.55 -1.11 7.67
C ARG A 96 16.90 0.02 6.72
N GLU A 97 17.55 1.06 7.23
CA GLU A 97 17.89 2.25 6.46
C GLU A 97 18.70 1.92 5.18
N ASP A 98 19.59 0.92 5.26
CA ASP A 98 20.40 0.44 4.14
C ASP A 98 19.58 -0.23 3.02
N HIS A 99 18.40 -0.77 3.33
CA HIS A 99 17.50 -1.41 2.36
C HIS A 99 16.43 -0.44 1.81
N ARG A 100 16.24 0.72 2.43
CA ARG A 100 15.21 1.69 2.05
C ARG A 100 15.29 2.08 0.57
N ALA A 101 16.50 2.37 0.08
CA ALA A 101 16.69 2.82 -1.30
C ALA A 101 16.27 1.75 -2.32
N GLU A 102 16.57 0.48 -2.03
CA GLU A 102 16.17 -0.66 -2.85
C GLU A 102 14.64 -0.84 -2.88
N ILE A 103 14.00 -0.78 -1.70
CA ILE A 103 12.54 -0.88 -1.57
C ILE A 103 11.84 0.22 -2.39
N VAL A 104 12.28 1.47 -2.21
CA VAL A 104 11.73 2.61 -2.94
C VAL A 104 11.93 2.45 -4.45
N ALA A 105 13.14 2.07 -4.89
CA ALA A 105 13.41 1.83 -6.31
C ALA A 105 12.54 0.70 -6.90
N GLY A 106 12.35 -0.39 -6.15
CA GLY A 106 11.49 -1.51 -6.55
C GLY A 106 10.02 -1.10 -6.74
N LEU A 107 9.46 -0.36 -5.78
CA LEU A 107 8.09 0.15 -5.85
C LEU A 107 7.90 1.13 -7.00
N LEU A 108 8.83 2.08 -7.17
CA LEU A 108 8.77 3.05 -8.26
C LEU A 108 8.85 2.38 -9.63
N LYS A 109 9.73 1.39 -9.77
CA LYS A 109 9.84 0.59 -11.00
C LYS A 109 8.54 -0.16 -11.30
N ALA A 110 7.91 -0.77 -10.29
CA ALA A 110 6.66 -1.49 -10.48
C ALA A 110 5.53 -0.57 -11.00
N LEU A 111 5.49 0.67 -10.52
CA LEU A 111 4.55 1.70 -10.99
C LEU A 111 4.85 2.12 -12.43
N GLU A 112 6.12 2.41 -12.76
CA GLU A 112 6.53 2.78 -14.13
C GLU A 112 6.25 1.66 -15.14
N ASP A 113 6.50 0.41 -14.75
CA ASP A 113 6.23 -0.74 -15.60
C ASP A 113 4.72 -0.95 -15.81
N GLN A 114 3.88 -0.54 -14.87
CA GLN A 114 2.43 -0.53 -15.04
C GLN A 114 1.99 0.61 -15.97
N GLU A 115 2.48 1.83 -15.79
CA GLU A 115 2.16 2.98 -16.64
C GLU A 115 2.44 2.68 -18.13
N LYS A 116 3.54 1.97 -18.43
CA LYS A 116 3.87 1.54 -19.79
C LYS A 116 2.94 0.47 -20.37
N ARG A 117 2.25 -0.31 -19.53
CA ARG A 117 1.24 -1.29 -19.97
C ARG A 117 -0.11 -0.64 -20.23
N ASP A 118 -0.42 0.43 -19.50
CA ASP A 118 -1.71 1.12 -19.54
C ASP A 118 -1.78 2.24 -20.61
N GLY A 119 -0.63 2.70 -21.13
CA GLY A 119 -0.52 3.72 -22.19
C GLY A 119 -0.39 3.14 -23.59
#